data_AF-A0A2T2NE91-F1
#
_entry.id   AF-A0A2T2NE91-F1
#
_cell.length_a   1.000
_cell.length_b   1.000
_cell.length_c   1.000
_cell.angle_alpha   90.00
_cell.angle_beta   90.00
_cell.angle_gamma   90.00
#
_symmetry.space_group_name_H-M   'P 1'
#
loop_
_entity.id
_entity.type
_entity.pdbx_description
1 polymer ?
#
loop_
_entity_poly.entity_id
_entity_poly.type
_entity_poly.pdbx_seq_one_letter_code
_entity_poly.pdbx_strand_id
1 'polypeptide(L)'
;MPTRRSRNCHVAHFVHEHCSPPRDTRWRNGIYPRFLVGFCTKTIFLLIFIFLIVGDLVLLNELWPSKHNANEPFSFFFRIGIALFPDLLFTIITIVCIYTGKLHPVTSLVVSIFGFGLYPVACFFNIITVYSNEYPFDGRESWYALGYAEAAFQAILALFYLALMVVSAIAVHRWRKLKRTSQNDGWNDLENMRKSLDQSGRSSDATADSKATF
;
A
#
# COMPACT_ATOMS: atom_id res chain seq x y z
N MET A 1 43.29 25.56 -27.28
CA MET A 1 41.93 25.05 -27.63
C MET A 1 41.47 24.12 -26.52
N PRO A 2 40.47 24.49 -25.69
CA PRO A 2 40.01 23.64 -24.59
C PRO A 2 38.98 22.62 -25.10
N THR A 3 39.27 21.34 -24.88
CA THR A 3 38.44 20.20 -25.24
C THR A 3 37.20 20.10 -24.33
N ARG A 4 36.02 20.35 -24.92
CA ARG A 4 34.70 19.98 -24.37
C ARG A 4 34.60 18.45 -24.23
N ARG A 5 35.01 17.89 -23.11
CA ARG A 5 34.68 16.51 -22.72
C ARG A 5 34.19 16.51 -21.28
N SER A 6 33.17 15.70 -21.02
CA SER A 6 32.59 15.38 -19.71
C SER A 6 31.52 16.33 -19.15
N ARG A 7 30.30 16.27 -19.70
CA ARG A 7 29.07 16.60 -18.93
C ARG A 7 28.06 15.44 -18.87
N ASN A 8 28.32 14.32 -19.55
CA ASN A 8 27.33 13.24 -19.66
C ASN A 8 27.46 12.14 -18.60
N CYS A 9 28.50 12.15 -17.75
CA CYS A 9 28.65 11.13 -16.69
C CYS A 9 27.82 11.41 -15.42
N HIS A 10 27.33 12.64 -15.21
CA HIS A 10 26.53 12.95 -14.01
C HIS A 10 25.06 12.53 -14.12
N VAL A 11 24.53 12.32 -15.33
CA VAL A 11 23.11 11.97 -15.51
C VAL A 11 22.86 10.48 -15.20
N ALA A 12 23.83 9.59 -15.48
CA ALA A 12 23.68 8.16 -15.23
C ALA A 12 23.71 7.79 -13.73
N HIS A 13 24.43 8.56 -12.91
CA HIS A 13 24.48 8.32 -11.47
C HIS A 13 23.16 8.68 -10.76
N PHE A 14 22.44 9.68 -11.29
CA PHE A 14 21.15 10.12 -10.72
C PHE A 14 20.03 9.09 -10.92
N VAL A 15 20.09 8.30 -11.99
CA VAL A 15 19.08 7.26 -12.27
C VAL A 15 19.33 5.99 -11.44
N HIS A 16 20.59 5.67 -11.14
CA HIS A 16 20.94 4.44 -10.42
C HIS A 16 20.75 4.54 -8.89
N GLU A 17 20.87 5.75 -8.31
CA GLU A 17 20.56 5.99 -6.89
C GLU A 17 19.06 5.92 -6.56
N HIS A 18 18.19 5.91 -7.58
CA HIS A 18 16.74 5.75 -7.39
C HIS A 18 16.25 4.29 -7.47
N CYS A 19 17.12 3.34 -7.83
CA CYS A 19 16.75 1.91 -7.97
C CYS A 19 17.36 0.98 -6.93
N SER A 20 18.28 1.46 -6.08
CA SER A 20 18.66 0.71 -4.87
C SER A 20 17.58 1.00 -3.82
N PRO A 21 16.79 0.02 -3.34
CA PRO A 21 15.74 0.29 -2.37
C PRO A 21 16.42 0.88 -1.14
N PRO A 22 16.26 2.19 -0.87
CA PRO A 22 16.80 2.72 0.36
C PRO A 22 15.95 2.03 1.43
N ARG A 23 16.61 1.49 2.46
CA ARG A 23 15.97 1.31 3.76
C ARG A 23 15.57 2.71 4.24
N ASP A 24 14.53 3.29 3.65
CA ASP A 24 14.16 4.68 3.83
C ASP A 24 13.65 4.82 5.27
N THR A 25 14.56 5.24 6.15
CA THR A 25 14.33 5.37 7.59
C THR A 25 13.16 6.30 7.88
N ARG A 26 12.84 7.21 6.95
CA ARG A 26 11.69 8.12 7.00
C ARG A 26 10.35 7.39 7.13
N TRP A 27 10.21 6.26 6.45
CA TRP A 27 8.99 5.44 6.53
C TRP A 27 9.01 4.59 7.82
N ARG A 28 10.13 3.91 8.06
CA ARG A 28 10.30 2.92 9.13
C ARG A 28 10.14 3.50 10.54
N ASN A 29 10.68 4.69 10.78
CA ASN A 29 10.67 5.34 12.10
C ASN A 29 9.40 6.17 12.36
N GLY A 30 8.49 6.26 11.38
CA GLY A 30 7.31 7.11 11.44
C GLY A 30 6.03 6.33 11.72
N ILE A 31 5.14 6.33 10.73
CA ILE A 31 3.77 5.80 10.82
C ILE A 31 3.74 4.27 10.61
N TYR A 32 4.85 3.69 10.16
CA TYR A 32 4.96 2.26 9.84
C TYR A 32 4.51 1.31 10.96
N PRO A 33 4.87 1.49 12.25
CA PRO A 33 4.38 0.59 13.31
C PRO A 33 2.86 0.59 13.45
N ARG A 34 2.22 1.76 13.27
CA ARG A 34 0.75 1.87 13.33
C ARG A 34 0.09 1.18 12.14
N PHE A 35 0.69 1.31 10.95
CA PHE A 35 0.25 0.57 9.78
C PHE A 35 0.37 -0.94 10.00
N LEU A 36 1.48 -1.41 10.57
CA LEU A 36 1.71 -2.83 10.85
C LEU A 36 0.66 -3.38 11.82
N VAL A 37 0.36 -2.66 12.91
CA VAL A 37 -0.69 -3.06 13.85
C VAL A 37 -2.04 -3.16 13.14
N GLY A 38 -2.43 -2.15 12.36
CA GLY A 38 -3.68 -2.19 11.60
C GLY A 38 -3.73 -3.34 10.58
N PHE A 39 -2.62 -3.62 9.90
CA PHE A 39 -2.49 -4.72 8.96
C PHE A 39 -2.61 -6.09 9.64
N CYS A 40 -1.95 -6.28 10.78
CA CYS A 40 -2.06 -7.50 11.57
C CYS A 40 -3.49 -7.71 12.07
N THR A 41 -4.13 -6.66 12.61
CA THR A 41 -5.52 -6.72 13.07
C THR A 41 -6.45 -7.08 11.91
N LYS A 42 -6.34 -6.42 10.74
CA LYS A 42 -7.09 -6.79 9.53
C LYS A 42 -6.89 -8.26 9.15
N THR A 43 -5.66 -8.76 9.23
CA THR A 43 -5.34 -10.14 8.87
C THR A 43 -5.99 -11.16 9.81
N ILE A 44 -6.10 -10.85 11.11
CA ILE A 44 -6.84 -11.70 12.06
C ILE A 44 -8.32 -11.77 11.66
N PHE A 45 -8.95 -10.63 11.36
CA PHE A 45 -10.34 -10.61 10.90
C PHE A 45 -10.53 -11.33 9.56
N LEU A 46 -9.56 -11.22 8.66
CA LEU A 46 -9.57 -11.95 7.38
C LEU A 46 -9.55 -13.47 7.61
N LEU A 47 -8.75 -13.96 8.55
CA LEU A 47 -8.71 -15.39 8.89
C LEU A 47 -10.05 -15.88 9.45
N ILE A 48 -10.66 -15.11 10.36
CA ILE A 48 -12.00 -15.43 10.90
C ILE A 48 -13.03 -15.48 9.75
N PHE A 49 -12.97 -14.51 8.83
CA PHE A 49 -13.85 -14.49 7.66
C PHE A 49 -13.64 -15.70 6.75
N ILE A 50 -12.40 -16.14 6.52
CA ILE A 50 -12.10 -17.36 5.76
C ILE A 50 -12.71 -18.60 6.42
N PHE A 51 -12.62 -18.74 7.74
CA PHE A 51 -13.27 -19.85 8.45
C PHE A 51 -14.79 -19.84 8.29
N LEU A 52 -15.40 -18.65 8.31
CA LEU A 52 -16.84 -18.50 8.12
C LEU A 52 -17.24 -18.94 6.69
N ILE A 53 -16.47 -18.56 5.67
CA ILE A 53 -16.67 -18.99 4.28
C ILE A 53 -16.55 -20.51 4.14
N VAL A 54 -15.59 -21.14 4.82
CA VAL A 54 -15.47 -22.61 4.84
C VAL A 54 -16.71 -23.24 5.47
N GLY A 55 -17.24 -22.64 6.54
CA GLY A 55 -18.51 -23.05 7.14
C GLY A 55 -19.68 -22.97 6.17
N ASP A 56 -19.79 -21.87 5.41
CA ASP A 56 -20.83 -21.71 4.38
C ASP A 56 -20.68 -22.76 3.27
N LEU A 57 -19.45 -23.06 2.83
CA LEU A 57 -19.20 -24.12 1.85
C LEU A 57 -19.64 -25.50 2.34
N VAL A 58 -19.36 -25.84 3.60
CA VAL A 58 -19.78 -27.12 4.19
C VAL A 58 -21.30 -27.19 4.29
N LEU A 59 -21.94 -26.11 4.76
CA LEU A 59 -23.39 -26.03 4.90
C LEU A 59 -24.09 -26.10 3.53
N LEU A 60 -23.56 -25.41 2.53
CA LEU A 60 -24.08 -25.44 1.15
C LEU A 60 -24.00 -26.85 0.57
N ASN A 61 -22.90 -27.57 0.81
CA ASN A 61 -22.74 -28.94 0.33
C ASN A 61 -23.70 -29.93 1.03
N GLU A 62 -24.04 -29.68 2.30
CA GLU A 62 -25.01 -30.49 3.05
C GLU A 62 -26.46 -30.21 2.64
N LEU A 63 -26.81 -28.93 2.47
CA LEU A 63 -28.17 -28.49 2.12
C LEU A 63 -28.51 -28.72 0.65
N TRP A 64 -27.52 -28.80 -0.23
CA TRP A 64 -27.71 -28.90 -1.68
C TRP A 64 -27.02 -30.13 -2.31
N PRO A 65 -27.39 -31.36 -1.91
CA PRO A 65 -26.74 -32.57 -2.40
C PRO A 65 -27.04 -32.83 -3.89
N SER A 66 -26.14 -32.35 -4.76
CA SER A 66 -25.78 -32.83 -6.11
C SER A 66 -26.86 -33.01 -7.18
N LYS A 67 -28.15 -32.77 -6.91
CA LYS A 67 -29.23 -33.04 -7.87
C LYS A 67 -29.68 -31.83 -8.69
N HIS A 68 -29.31 -30.60 -8.32
CA HIS A 68 -29.76 -29.40 -9.02
C HIS A 68 -28.56 -28.54 -9.46
N ASN A 69 -28.36 -28.48 -10.78
CA ASN A 69 -27.60 -27.51 -11.58
C ASN A 69 -26.08 -27.32 -11.33
N ALA A 70 -25.30 -27.62 -12.39
CA ALA A 70 -23.86 -27.39 -12.50
C ALA A 70 -23.41 -25.91 -12.45
N ASN A 71 -24.32 -24.95 -12.35
CA ASN A 71 -24.04 -23.50 -12.41
C ASN A 71 -23.90 -22.83 -11.03
N GLU A 72 -24.24 -23.51 -9.94
CA GLU A 72 -24.16 -22.95 -8.57
C GLU A 72 -22.74 -22.65 -8.03
N PRO A 73 -21.66 -23.38 -8.36
CA PRO A 73 -20.34 -23.01 -7.84
C PRO A 73 -19.84 -21.66 -8.36
N PHE A 74 -20.34 -21.21 -9.52
CA PHE A 74 -19.98 -19.92 -10.09
C PHE A 74 -20.59 -18.74 -9.31
N SER A 75 -21.84 -18.84 -8.85
CA SER A 75 -22.49 -17.75 -8.10
C SER A 75 -21.81 -17.52 -6.74
N PHE A 76 -21.42 -18.61 -6.06
CA PHE A 76 -20.65 -18.56 -4.82
C PHE A 76 -19.28 -17.87 -5.03
N PHE A 77 -18.56 -18.28 -6.08
CA PHE A 77 -17.26 -17.68 -6.40
C PHE A 77 -17.37 -16.18 -6.72
N PHE A 78 -18.40 -15.74 -7.45
CA PHE A 78 -18.59 -14.32 -7.72
C PHE A 78 -18.96 -13.51 -6.46
N ARG A 79 -19.73 -14.11 -5.53
CA ARG A 79 -20.14 -13.45 -4.28
C ARG A 79 -18.95 -13.18 -3.35
N ILE A 80 -18.08 -14.16 -3.17
CA ILE A 80 -17.01 -14.13 -2.15
C ILE A 80 -15.62 -14.02 -2.78
N GLY A 81 -15.38 -14.79 -3.84
CA GLY A 81 -14.08 -14.93 -4.48
C GLY A 81 -13.55 -13.63 -5.09
N ILE A 82 -14.43 -12.77 -5.61
CA ILE A 82 -14.01 -11.51 -6.28
C ILE A 82 -13.29 -10.54 -5.32
N ALA A 83 -13.66 -10.52 -4.05
CA ALA A 83 -12.98 -9.70 -3.04
C ALA A 83 -11.89 -10.48 -2.30
N LEU A 84 -12.15 -11.75 -1.99
CA LEU A 84 -11.23 -12.57 -1.20
C LEU A 84 -9.93 -12.86 -1.96
N PHE A 85 -10.01 -13.21 -3.25
CA PHE A 85 -8.83 -13.61 -4.01
C PHE A 85 -7.82 -12.46 -4.19
N PRO A 86 -8.23 -11.24 -4.62
CA PRO A 86 -7.33 -10.10 -4.63
C PRO A 86 -6.80 -9.73 -3.24
N ASP A 87 -7.62 -9.82 -2.18
CA ASP A 87 -7.18 -9.51 -0.82
C ASP A 87 -6.11 -10.50 -0.33
N LEU A 88 -6.27 -11.80 -0.60
CA LEU A 88 -5.24 -12.81 -0.30
C LEU A 88 -3.95 -12.52 -1.05
N LEU A 89 -4.03 -12.22 -2.35
CA LEU A 89 -2.86 -11.86 -3.15
C LEU A 89 -2.16 -10.61 -2.60
N PHE A 90 -2.90 -9.55 -2.30
CA PHE A 90 -2.36 -8.33 -1.71
C PHE A 90 -1.78 -8.57 -0.31
N THR A 91 -2.38 -9.43 0.49
CA THR A 91 -1.89 -9.80 1.82
C THR A 91 -0.53 -10.50 1.69
N ILE A 92 -0.40 -11.47 0.78
CA ILE A 92 0.87 -12.17 0.51
C ILE A 92 1.93 -11.18 0.02
N ILE A 93 1.61 -10.34 -0.97
CA ILE A 93 2.54 -9.33 -1.50
C ILE A 93 2.99 -8.38 -0.38
N THR A 94 2.06 -7.94 0.48
CA THR A 94 2.36 -7.03 1.58
C THR A 94 3.26 -7.69 2.62
N ILE A 95 3.01 -8.96 2.97
CA ILE A 95 3.86 -9.74 3.88
C ILE A 95 5.28 -9.87 3.31
N VAL A 96 5.43 -10.22 2.03
CA VAL A 96 6.74 -10.32 1.36
C VAL A 96 7.45 -8.96 1.35
N CYS A 97 6.74 -7.88 1.07
CA CYS A 97 7.27 -6.52 1.10
C CYS A 97 7.70 -6.08 2.52
N ILE A 98 6.94 -6.47 3.55
CA ILE A 98 7.28 -6.23 4.96
C ILE A 98 8.53 -7.02 5.34
N TYR A 99 8.58 -8.31 5.01
CA TYR A 99 9.71 -9.20 5.31
C TYR A 99 11.01 -8.72 4.66
N THR A 100 10.93 -8.31 3.39
CA THR A 100 12.08 -7.77 2.64
C THR A 100 12.44 -6.33 3.02
N GLY A 101 11.62 -5.66 3.83
CA GLY A 101 11.79 -4.25 4.18
C GLY A 101 11.61 -3.29 3.00
N LYS A 102 10.93 -3.73 1.93
CA LYS A 102 10.71 -2.98 0.69
C LYS A 102 9.30 -2.39 0.58
N LEU A 103 8.50 -2.44 1.65
CA LEU A 103 7.15 -1.87 1.62
C LEU A 103 7.20 -0.35 1.45
N HIS A 104 6.72 0.14 0.32
CA HIS A 104 6.64 1.57 0.02
C HIS A 104 5.27 2.14 0.46
N PRO A 105 5.21 3.37 1.03
CA PRO A 105 3.95 3.97 1.48
C PRO A 105 2.93 4.21 0.35
N VAL A 106 3.41 4.37 -0.89
CA VAL A 106 2.51 4.45 -2.06
C VAL A 106 1.87 3.09 -2.35
N THR A 107 2.63 2.00 -2.26
CA THR A 107 2.09 0.65 -2.46
C THR A 107 1.02 0.34 -1.39
N SER A 108 1.28 0.69 -0.13
CA SER A 108 0.30 0.49 0.94
C SER A 108 -0.97 1.32 0.72
N LEU A 109 -0.84 2.56 0.23
CA LEU A 109 -1.99 3.40 -0.12
C LEU A 109 -2.81 2.80 -1.26
N VAL A 110 -2.15 2.36 -2.34
CA VAL A 110 -2.82 1.76 -3.50
C VAL A 110 -3.57 0.49 -3.10
N VAL A 111 -2.92 -0.42 -2.38
CA VAL A 111 -3.56 -1.63 -1.86
C VAL A 111 -4.75 -1.29 -0.98
N SER A 112 -4.64 -0.25 -0.14
CA SER A 112 -5.74 0.15 0.74
C SER A 112 -6.95 0.70 -0.02
N ILE A 113 -6.72 1.45 -1.11
CA ILE A 113 -7.78 1.97 -1.98
C ILE A 113 -8.49 0.81 -2.70
N PHE A 114 -7.73 -0.14 -3.26
CA PHE A 114 -8.31 -1.31 -3.92
C PHE A 114 -9.12 -2.18 -2.95
N GLY A 115 -8.58 -2.45 -1.76
CA GLY A 115 -9.30 -3.18 -0.72
C GLY A 115 -10.59 -2.45 -0.30
N PHE A 116 -10.52 -1.14 -0.08
CA PHE A 116 -11.70 -0.34 0.24
C PHE A 116 -12.73 -0.30 -0.89
N GLY A 117 -12.32 -0.35 -2.16
CA GLY A 117 -13.25 -0.43 -3.27
C GLY A 117 -13.95 -1.79 -3.39
N LEU A 118 -13.21 -2.88 -3.13
CA LEU A 118 -13.70 -4.25 -3.29
C LEU A 118 -14.72 -4.65 -2.21
N TYR A 119 -14.45 -4.36 -0.95
CA TYR A 119 -15.26 -4.89 0.16
C TYR A 119 -16.70 -4.33 0.26
N PRO A 120 -16.96 -3.02 0.07
CA PRO A 120 -18.32 -2.48 0.02
C PRO A 120 -19.13 -3.07 -1.14
N VAL A 121 -18.49 -3.28 -2.30
CA VAL A 121 -19.14 -3.91 -3.46
C VAL A 121 -19.50 -5.36 -3.15
N ALA A 122 -18.57 -6.13 -2.57
CA ALA A 122 -18.84 -7.50 -2.14
C ALA A 122 -19.92 -7.59 -1.05
N CYS A 123 -19.89 -6.68 -0.08
CA CYS A 123 -20.91 -6.55 0.97
C CYS A 123 -22.31 -6.30 0.36
N PHE A 124 -22.40 -5.35 -0.57
CA PHE A 124 -23.64 -5.03 -1.25
C PHE A 124 -24.18 -6.22 -2.06
N PHE A 125 -23.33 -6.88 -2.85
CA PHE A 125 -23.72 -8.09 -3.60
C PHE A 125 -24.13 -9.24 -2.68
N ASN A 126 -23.49 -9.39 -1.52
CA ASN A 126 -23.86 -10.41 -0.55
C ASN A 126 -25.27 -10.17 0.00
N ILE A 127 -25.56 -8.94 0.44
CA ILE A 127 -26.89 -8.57 0.93
C ILE A 127 -27.96 -8.80 -0.15
N ILE A 128 -27.69 -8.41 -1.41
CA ILE A 128 -28.63 -8.65 -2.52
C ILE A 128 -28.86 -10.15 -2.70
N THR A 129 -27.80 -10.96 -2.69
CA THR A 129 -27.89 -12.42 -2.90
C THR A 129 -28.73 -13.08 -1.81
N VAL A 130 -28.51 -12.68 -0.56
CA VAL A 130 -29.27 -13.16 0.61
C VAL A 130 -30.74 -12.75 0.47
N TYR A 131 -31.02 -11.49 0.10
CA TYR A 131 -32.38 -10.98 -0.03
C TYR A 131 -33.14 -11.55 -1.25
N SER A 132 -32.45 -11.77 -2.37
CA SER A 132 -33.06 -12.27 -3.61
C SER A 132 -33.30 -13.78 -3.62
N ASN A 133 -32.99 -14.48 -2.53
CA ASN A 133 -33.19 -15.93 -2.47
C ASN A 133 -34.66 -16.26 -2.21
N GLU A 134 -35.37 -16.64 -3.27
CA GLU A 134 -36.78 -17.02 -3.21
C GLU A 134 -36.99 -18.49 -2.87
N TYR A 135 -35.94 -19.33 -2.98
CA TYR A 135 -36.09 -20.79 -2.86
C TYR A 135 -36.34 -21.21 -1.40
N PRO A 136 -37.43 -21.92 -1.09
CA PRO A 136 -37.66 -22.46 0.25
C PRO A 136 -36.85 -23.73 0.45
N PHE A 137 -36.09 -23.80 1.54
CA PHE A 137 -35.32 -24.99 1.95
C PHE A 137 -35.23 -25.06 3.48
N ASP A 138 -35.04 -26.28 4.00
CA ASP A 138 -34.83 -26.51 5.43
C ASP A 138 -33.50 -25.86 5.88
N GLY A 139 -33.50 -25.14 7.00
CA GLY A 139 -32.30 -24.41 7.45
C GLY A 139 -32.09 -23.03 6.83
N ARG A 140 -33.11 -22.47 6.14
CA ARG A 140 -33.11 -21.11 5.59
C ARG A 140 -32.69 -20.03 6.61
N GLU A 141 -33.12 -20.12 7.86
CA GLU A 141 -32.74 -19.15 8.90
C GLU A 141 -31.23 -19.17 9.19
N SER A 142 -30.62 -20.36 9.25
CA SER A 142 -29.19 -20.53 9.44
C SER A 142 -28.39 -19.97 8.27
N TRP A 143 -28.87 -20.19 7.04
CA TRP A 143 -28.25 -19.63 5.83
C TRP A 143 -28.32 -18.10 5.81
N TYR A 144 -29.47 -17.50 6.14
CA TYR A 144 -29.60 -16.04 6.24
C TYR A 144 -28.69 -15.47 7.33
N ALA A 145 -28.66 -16.08 8.51
CA ALA A 145 -27.78 -15.65 9.61
C ALA A 145 -26.30 -15.66 9.19
N LEU A 146 -25.89 -16.68 8.45
CA LEU A 146 -24.52 -16.80 7.93
C LEU A 146 -24.22 -15.75 6.86
N GLY A 147 -25.12 -15.54 5.90
CA GLY A 147 -24.97 -14.50 4.87
C GLY A 147 -24.92 -13.08 5.44
N TYR A 148 -25.71 -12.76 6.45
CA TYR A 148 -25.62 -11.47 7.16
C TYR A 148 -24.33 -11.34 7.98
N ALA A 149 -23.87 -12.44 8.60
CA ALA A 149 -22.58 -12.45 9.28
C ALA A 149 -21.43 -12.19 8.29
N GLU A 150 -21.44 -12.82 7.11
CA GLU A 150 -20.48 -12.55 6.04
C GLU A 150 -20.47 -11.07 5.63
N ALA A 151 -21.66 -10.50 5.38
CA ALA A 151 -21.79 -9.08 5.02
C ALA A 151 -21.26 -8.15 6.12
N ALA A 152 -21.50 -8.49 7.40
CA ALA A 152 -20.95 -7.76 8.53
C ALA A 152 -19.40 -7.81 8.56
N PHE A 153 -18.80 -8.99 8.34
CA PHE A 153 -17.35 -9.12 8.25
C PHE A 153 -16.76 -8.36 7.05
N GLN A 154 -17.43 -8.38 5.90
CA GLN A 154 -17.03 -7.60 4.73
C GLN A 154 -17.06 -6.09 5.02
N ALA A 155 -18.09 -5.60 5.71
CA ALA A 155 -18.18 -4.21 6.15
C ALA A 155 -17.05 -3.84 7.14
N ILE A 156 -16.75 -4.72 8.11
CA ILE A 156 -15.64 -4.52 9.06
C ILE A 156 -14.30 -4.47 8.32
N LEU A 157 -14.07 -5.35 7.35
CA LEU A 157 -12.86 -5.34 6.53
C LEU A 157 -12.75 -4.06 5.68
N ALA A 158 -13.86 -3.54 5.15
CA ALA A 158 -13.88 -2.24 4.49
C ALA A 158 -13.45 -1.11 5.43
N LEU A 159 -13.92 -1.10 6.69
CA LEU A 159 -13.51 -0.10 7.68
C LEU A 159 -12.02 -0.19 8.03
N PHE A 160 -11.46 -1.40 8.14
CA PHE A 160 -10.01 -1.57 8.29
C PHE A 160 -9.24 -1.00 7.11
N TYR A 161 -9.72 -1.25 5.88
CA TYR A 161 -9.12 -0.71 4.68
C TYR A 161 -9.19 0.83 4.61
N LEU A 162 -10.30 1.42 5.04
CA LEU A 162 -10.45 2.86 5.18
C LEU A 162 -9.42 3.43 6.18
N ALA A 163 -9.26 2.81 7.34
CA ALA A 163 -8.28 3.21 8.34
C ALA A 163 -6.84 3.11 7.80
N LEU A 164 -6.50 2.00 7.14
CA LEU A 164 -5.19 1.80 6.50
C LEU A 164 -4.93 2.80 5.37
N MET A 165 -5.97 3.18 4.61
CA MET A 165 -5.89 4.20 3.58
C MET A 165 -5.54 5.57 4.18
N VAL A 166 -6.20 5.98 5.27
CA VAL A 166 -5.90 7.24 5.97
C VAL A 166 -4.45 7.24 6.48
N VAL A 167 -4.04 6.17 7.16
CA VAL A 167 -2.68 6.01 7.69
C VAL A 167 -1.65 6.07 6.57
N SER A 168 -1.90 5.39 5.46
CA SER A 168 -1.02 5.39 4.28
C SER A 168 -0.98 6.75 3.58
N ALA A 169 -2.09 7.47 3.51
CA ALA A 169 -2.15 8.81 2.92
C ALA A 169 -1.28 9.81 3.73
N ILE A 170 -1.39 9.77 5.06
CA ILE A 170 -0.54 10.59 5.95
C ILE A 170 0.93 10.22 5.75
N ALA A 171 1.24 8.92 5.62
CA ALA A 171 2.59 8.44 5.37
C ALA A 171 3.17 8.95 4.05
N VAL A 172 2.41 8.86 2.96
CA VAL A 172 2.80 9.38 1.65
C VAL A 172 3.01 10.89 1.72
N HIS A 173 2.12 11.62 2.39
CA HIS A 173 2.27 13.08 2.56
C HIS A 173 3.56 13.44 3.30
N ARG A 174 3.85 12.79 4.45
CA ARG A 174 5.08 13.01 5.22
C ARG A 174 6.32 12.66 4.42
N TRP A 175 6.29 11.53 3.71
CA TRP A 175 7.38 11.10 2.85
C TRP A 175 7.69 12.12 1.76
N ARG A 176 6.66 12.66 1.08
CA ARG A 176 6.81 13.74 0.08
C ARG A 176 7.35 15.02 0.69
N LYS A 177 6.90 15.40 1.90
CA LYS A 177 7.38 16.60 2.60
C LYS A 177 8.88 16.49 2.93
N LEU A 178 9.31 15.37 3.52
CA LEU A 178 10.71 15.14 3.87
C LEU A 178 11.62 15.06 2.63
N LYS A 179 11.11 14.57 1.50
CA LYS A 179 11.85 14.58 0.23
C LYS A 179 12.14 16.02 -0.24
N ARG A 180 11.16 16.92 -0.12
CA ARG A 180 11.33 18.33 -0.47
C ARG A 180 12.29 19.06 0.46
N THR A 181 12.21 18.82 1.77
CA THR A 181 13.12 19.45 2.74
C THR A 181 14.57 19.04 2.50
N SER A 182 14.84 17.74 2.37
CA SER A 182 16.20 17.25 2.09
C SER A 182 16.78 17.77 0.78
N GLN A 183 15.93 18.05 -0.23
CA GLN A 183 16.37 18.66 -1.48
C GLN A 183 16.71 20.15 -1.30
N ASN A 184 15.93 20.88 -0.51
CA ASN A 184 16.21 22.28 -0.22
C ASN A 184 17.47 22.45 0.63
N ASP A 185 17.67 21.59 1.63
CA ASP A 185 18.87 21.62 2.48
C ASP A 185 20.13 21.35 1.66
N GLY A 186 20.09 20.33 0.79
CA GLY A 186 21.21 20.05 -0.12
C GLY A 186 21.47 21.19 -1.11
N TRP A 187 20.43 21.90 -1.56
CA TRP A 187 20.60 23.07 -2.42
C TRP A 187 21.23 24.25 -1.67
N ASN A 188 20.79 24.49 -0.44
CA ASN A 188 21.36 25.52 0.44
C ASN A 188 22.84 25.23 0.74
N ASP A 189 23.20 23.97 1.00
CA ASP A 189 24.59 23.55 1.22
C ASP A 189 25.46 23.77 -0.02
N LEU A 190 24.96 23.44 -1.22
CA LEU A 190 25.66 23.70 -2.47
C LEU A 190 25.83 25.21 -2.72
N GLU A 191 24.82 26.01 -2.41
CA GLU A 191 24.93 27.47 -2.54
C GLU A 191 25.93 28.06 -1.54
N ASN A 192 25.96 27.55 -0.30
CA ASN A 192 26.93 27.94 0.71
C ASN A 192 28.36 27.57 0.28
N MET A 193 28.57 26.36 -0.27
CA MET A 193 29.86 25.96 -0.84
C MET A 193 30.28 26.87 -1.99
N ARG A 194 29.36 27.21 -2.91
CA ARG A 194 29.64 28.13 -4.01
C ARG A 194 30.09 29.50 -3.51
N LYS A 195 29.39 30.07 -2.53
CA LYS A 195 29.75 31.37 -1.92
C LYS A 195 31.13 31.34 -1.26
N SER A 196 31.50 30.22 -0.62
CA SER A 196 32.82 30.04 -0.01
C SER A 196 33.95 29.98 -1.04
N LEU A 197 33.72 29.35 -2.19
CA LEU A 197 34.69 29.29 -3.30
C LEU A 197 34.92 30.67 -3.94
N ASP A 198 33.84 31.43 -4.15
CA ASP A 198 33.93 32.79 -4.70
C ASP A 198 34.70 33.74 -3.76
N GLN A 199 34.55 33.58 -2.44
CA GLN A 199 35.32 34.36 -1.45
C GLN A 199 36.81 33.97 -1.42
N SER A 200 37.13 32.67 -1.50
CA SER A 200 38.51 32.19 -1.51
C SER A 200 39.30 32.67 -2.73
N GLY A 201 38.67 32.71 -3.91
CA GLY A 201 39.28 33.26 -5.12
C GLY A 201 39.65 34.74 -4.97
N ARG A 202 38.72 35.55 -4.44
CA ARG A 202 38.90 37.00 -4.28
C ARG A 202 40.01 37.38 -3.29
N SER A 203 40.24 36.55 -2.27
CA SER A 203 41.33 36.74 -1.31
C SER A 203 42.71 36.52 -1.93
N SER A 204 42.83 35.63 -2.92
CA SER A 204 44.10 35.27 -3.54
C SER A 204 44.59 36.35 -4.50
N ASP A 205 43.67 37.00 -5.21
CA ASP A 205 43.99 38.11 -6.13
C ASP A 205 44.48 39.35 -5.36
N ALA A 206 43.86 39.67 -4.20
CA ALA A 206 44.28 40.79 -3.38
C ALA A 206 45.71 40.65 -2.80
N THR A 207 46.18 39.42 -2.59
CA THR A 207 47.55 39.16 -2.11
C THR A 207 48.58 39.15 -3.24
N ALA A 208 48.18 38.86 -4.48
CA ALA A 208 49.05 38.93 -5.64
C ALA A 208 49.38 40.38 -6.01
N ASP A 209 48.40 41.28 -5.94
CA ASP A 209 48.57 42.70 -6.28
C ASP A 209 49.47 43.44 -5.27
N SER A 210 49.43 43.06 -3.99
CA SER A 210 50.29 43.61 -2.94
C SER A 210 51.78 43.26 -3.11
N LYS A 211 52.13 42.26 -3.93
CA LYS A 211 53.53 41.87 -4.16
C LYS A 211 54.15 42.51 -5.40
N ALA A 212 53.36 43.18 -6.24
CA ALA A 212 53.85 43.82 -7.47
C ALA A 212 54.33 45.27 -7.26
N THR A 213 54.25 45.82 -6.03
CA THR A 213 54.53 47.23 -5.73
C THR A 213 55.86 47.51 -5.03
N PHE A 214 56.81 46.56 -5.04
CA PHE A 214 58.17 46.75 -4.53
C PHE A 214 59.22 46.39 -5.57
#